data_AF-A0A090W8U4-F1
#
_entry.id   AF-A0A090W8U4-F1
#
_cell.length_a   1.000
_cell.length_b   1.000
_cell.length_c   1.000
_cell.angle_alpha   90.00
_cell.angle_beta   90.00
_cell.angle_gamma   90.00
#
_symmetry.space_group_name_H-M   'P 1'
#
loop_
_entity.id
_entity.type
_entity.pdbx_description
1 polymer ?
#
loop_
_entity_poly.entity_id
_entity_poly.type
_entity_poly.pdbx_seq_one_letter_code
_entity_poly.pdbx_strand_id
1 'polypeptide(L)'
;MLRKIITVFCFLITSFGVAQVGGETTYQFLNLVSSPRQAALGGKVFTNVDYDVTQALFNPATINVEMDNQLALNYTSYLGGISYGTASYAYTLDRRTQTFHGGITYINYGSFDGYDENGVSTGTFTGAETALSLGYAYKLGIQIFILEGI
;
A
#
# COMPACT_ATOMS: atom_id res chain seq x y z
N MET A 1 -20.46 -45.07 -1.78
CA MET A 1 -20.43 -44.55 -0.40
C MET A 1 -19.09 -43.92 -0.02
N LEU A 2 -17.96 -44.52 -0.43
CA LEU A 2 -16.60 -44.02 -0.17
C LEU A 2 -16.36 -42.54 -0.56
N ARG A 3 -16.87 -42.08 -1.72
CA ARG A 3 -16.78 -40.68 -2.14
C ARG A 3 -17.41 -39.69 -1.14
N LYS A 4 -18.57 -40.03 -0.57
CA LYS A 4 -19.26 -39.17 0.41
C LYS A 4 -18.49 -39.10 1.73
N ILE A 5 -17.87 -40.21 2.14
CA ILE A 5 -17.06 -40.29 3.35
C ILE A 5 -15.80 -39.44 3.20
N ILE A 6 -15.13 -39.49 2.05
CA ILE A 6 -13.94 -38.67 1.78
C ILE A 6 -14.29 -37.18 1.81
N THR A 7 -15.41 -36.78 1.19
CA THR A 7 -15.84 -35.37 1.20
C THR A 7 -16.13 -34.86 2.62
N VAL A 8 -16.82 -35.66 3.45
CA VAL A 8 -17.10 -35.30 4.84
C VAL A 8 -15.82 -35.23 5.68
N PHE A 9 -14.88 -36.15 5.44
CA PHE A 9 -13.59 -36.18 6.14
C PHE A 9 -12.72 -34.97 5.80
N CYS A 10 -12.65 -34.56 4.53
CA CYS A 10 -11.95 -33.33 4.13
C CYS A 10 -12.58 -32.08 4.77
N PHE A 11 -13.91 -32.03 4.90
CA PHE A 11 -14.61 -30.91 5.53
C PHE A 11 -14.42 -30.86 7.06
N LEU A 12 -14.21 -32.01 7.70
CA LEU A 12 -13.90 -32.07 9.14
C LEU A 12 -12.47 -31.60 9.45
N ILE A 13 -11.51 -31.87 8.56
CA ILE A 13 -10.11 -31.48 8.73
C ILE A 13 -9.94 -29.95 8.69
N THR A 14 -10.74 -29.24 7.89
CA THR A 14 -10.68 -27.77 7.82
C THR A 14 -11.12 -27.08 9.12
N SER A 15 -11.85 -27.77 10.00
CA SER A 15 -12.35 -27.22 11.28
C SER A 15 -11.30 -27.15 12.38
N PHE A 16 -10.14 -27.81 12.21
CA PHE A 16 -9.03 -27.84 13.19
C PHE A 16 -7.89 -26.87 12.85
N GLY A 17 -8.08 -25.99 11.87
CA GLY A 17 -7.09 -24.96 11.54
C GLY A 17 -7.04 -23.88 12.61
N VAL A 18 -6.00 -23.89 13.45
CA VAL A 18 -5.67 -22.76 14.31
C VAL A 18 -4.91 -21.75 13.45
N ALA A 19 -5.51 -20.60 13.16
CA ALA A 19 -4.78 -19.51 12.52
C ALA A 19 -3.75 -18.97 13.52
N GLN A 20 -2.48 -18.91 13.13
CA GLN A 20 -1.48 -18.18 13.90
C GLN A 20 -1.83 -16.69 13.82
N VAL A 21 -1.95 -16.02 14.97
CA VAL A 21 -2.01 -14.55 15.05
C VAL A 21 -0.58 -14.05 14.86
N GLY A 22 -0.10 -14.13 13.61
CA GLY A 22 1.22 -13.63 13.21
C GLY A 22 1.19 -12.11 13.07
N GLY A 23 1.43 -11.40 14.17
CA GLY A 23 1.52 -9.94 14.24
C GLY A 23 0.15 -9.24 14.26
N GLU A 24 0.01 -8.20 15.09
CA GLU A 24 -1.26 -7.46 15.17
C GLU A 24 -1.56 -6.66 13.89
N THR A 25 -0.54 -6.41 13.05
CA THR A 25 -0.72 -5.65 11.81
C THR A 25 0.20 -6.17 10.69
N THR A 26 -0.39 -6.48 9.53
CA THR A 26 0.32 -6.83 8.29
C THR A 26 0.38 -5.61 7.37
N TYR A 27 1.42 -5.50 6.52
CA TYR A 27 1.56 -4.46 5.49
C TYR A 27 1.62 -3.01 6.00
N GLN A 28 2.22 -2.78 7.17
CA GLN A 28 2.39 -1.43 7.72
C GLN A 28 3.20 -0.48 6.84
N PHE A 29 4.00 -1.00 5.91
CA PHE A 29 4.74 -0.18 4.95
C PHE A 29 3.83 0.69 4.06
N LEU A 30 2.56 0.30 3.86
CA LEU A 30 1.58 1.10 3.12
C LEU A 30 1.21 2.41 3.83
N ASN A 31 1.45 2.50 5.14
CA ASN A 31 1.23 3.72 5.91
C ASN A 31 2.43 4.68 5.88
N LEU A 32 3.56 4.28 5.28
CA LEU A 32 4.72 5.15 5.14
C LEU A 32 4.43 6.26 4.13
N VAL A 33 5.03 7.42 4.37
CA VAL A 33 4.79 8.61 3.54
C VAL A 33 5.40 8.40 2.16
N SER A 34 4.58 8.49 1.10
CA SER A 34 5.00 8.15 -0.26
C SER A 34 5.81 9.24 -0.94
N SER A 35 5.73 10.51 -0.51
CA SER A 35 6.50 11.62 -1.09
C SER A 35 7.10 12.59 -0.05
N PRO A 36 8.28 13.18 -0.31
CA PRO A 36 8.89 14.18 0.57
C PRO A 36 7.99 15.41 0.78
N ARG A 37 7.23 15.80 -0.26
CA ARG A 37 6.27 16.90 -0.18
C ARG A 37 5.16 16.60 0.83
N GLN A 38 4.60 15.39 0.80
CA GLN A 38 3.64 14.96 1.80
C GLN A 38 4.27 14.92 3.19
N ALA A 39 5.51 14.43 3.31
CA ALA A 39 6.21 14.37 4.59
C ALA A 39 6.39 15.77 5.21
N ALA A 40 6.75 16.76 4.39
CA ALA A 40 6.90 18.16 4.82
C ALA A 40 5.57 18.81 5.25
N LEU A 41 4.43 18.34 4.71
CA LEU A 41 3.09 18.84 5.04
C LEU A 41 2.42 18.12 6.22
N GLY A 42 3.19 17.34 7.01
CA GLY A 42 2.66 16.59 8.14
C GLY A 42 2.19 15.16 7.79
N GLY A 43 2.61 14.65 6.64
CA GLY A 43 2.34 13.29 6.18
C GLY A 43 1.05 13.20 5.37
N LYS A 44 -0.06 12.90 6.04
CA LYS A 44 -1.31 12.50 5.38
C LYS A 44 -2.14 13.72 4.95
N VAL A 45 -1.88 14.23 3.74
CA VAL A 45 -2.63 15.35 3.15
C VAL A 45 -3.74 14.82 2.23
N PHE A 46 -4.99 14.91 2.66
CA PHE A 46 -6.13 14.31 1.93
C PHE A 46 -6.81 15.25 0.93
N THR A 47 -6.63 16.56 1.10
CA THR A 47 -7.41 17.61 0.40
C THR A 47 -6.65 18.30 -0.72
N ASN A 48 -5.37 17.99 -0.90
CA ASN A 48 -4.57 18.60 -1.95
C ASN A 48 -4.86 17.91 -3.29
N VAL A 49 -5.62 18.59 -4.14
CA VAL A 49 -5.95 18.15 -5.50
C VAL A 49 -5.18 19.04 -6.47
N ASP A 50 -4.08 18.53 -7.01
CA ASP A 50 -3.21 19.22 -7.94
C ASP A 50 -2.57 18.23 -8.95
N TYR A 51 -1.53 18.67 -9.65
CA TYR A 51 -0.79 17.90 -10.65
C TYR A 51 0.10 16.77 -10.06
N ASP A 52 0.25 16.68 -8.74
CA ASP A 52 1.16 15.72 -8.10
C ASP A 52 0.55 14.32 -8.04
N VAL A 53 1.04 13.43 -8.91
CA VAL A 53 0.60 12.03 -8.99
C VAL A 53 0.80 11.24 -7.70
N THR A 54 1.71 11.65 -6.80
CA THR A 54 1.91 10.94 -5.53
C THR A 54 0.68 11.05 -4.60
N GLN A 55 -0.18 12.06 -4.80
CA GLN A 55 -1.42 12.21 -4.03
C GLN A 55 -2.40 11.06 -4.27
N ALA A 56 -2.43 10.52 -5.49
CA ALA A 56 -3.33 9.43 -5.86
C ALA A 56 -2.95 8.08 -5.23
N LEU A 57 -1.68 7.90 -4.81
CA LEU A 57 -1.27 6.76 -3.98
C LEU A 57 -1.96 6.77 -2.62
N PHE A 58 -2.22 7.96 -2.07
CA PHE A 58 -2.75 8.13 -0.73
C PHE A 58 -4.26 8.28 -0.72
N ASN A 59 -4.80 9.05 -1.67
CA ASN A 59 -6.22 9.24 -1.87
C ASN A 59 -6.56 9.11 -3.36
N PRO A 60 -7.04 7.94 -3.82
CA PRO A 60 -7.43 7.75 -5.22
C PRO A 60 -8.50 8.73 -5.71
N ALA A 61 -9.28 9.36 -4.81
CA ALA A 61 -10.29 10.33 -5.20
C ALA A 61 -9.71 11.68 -5.69
N THR A 62 -8.41 11.94 -5.50
CA THR A 62 -7.74 13.17 -5.99
C THR A 62 -7.26 13.07 -7.44
N ILE A 63 -7.36 11.88 -8.06
CA ILE A 63 -6.98 11.66 -9.46
C ILE A 63 -7.76 12.64 -10.34
N ASN A 64 -7.03 13.42 -11.14
CA ASN A 64 -7.60 14.48 -11.96
C ASN A 64 -6.83 14.62 -13.29
N VAL A 65 -7.29 15.50 -14.17
CA VAL A 65 -6.69 15.70 -15.50
C VAL A 65 -5.32 16.42 -15.46
N GLU A 66 -5.02 17.18 -14.41
CA GLU A 66 -3.74 17.89 -14.26
C GLU A 66 -2.57 16.92 -14.01
N MET A 67 -2.88 15.70 -13.56
CA MET A 67 -1.92 14.62 -13.39
C MET A 67 -1.51 13.94 -14.71
N ASP A 68 -2.09 14.31 -15.85
CA ASP A 68 -1.80 13.68 -17.14
C ASP A 68 -0.30 13.77 -17.52
N ASN A 69 0.27 12.62 -17.90
CA ASN A 69 1.69 12.44 -18.24
C ASN A 69 2.67 12.86 -17.14
N GLN A 70 2.24 12.91 -15.88
CA GLN A 70 3.11 13.19 -14.75
C GLN A 70 3.70 11.88 -14.21
N LEU A 71 5.01 11.88 -13.98
CA LEU A 71 5.76 10.80 -13.35
C LEU A 71 6.41 11.33 -12.07
N ALA A 72 6.19 10.64 -10.96
CA ALA A 72 6.89 10.91 -9.72
C ALA A 72 7.66 9.67 -9.26
N LEU A 73 8.90 9.89 -8.82
CA LEU A 73 9.78 8.89 -8.24
C LEU A 73 10.26 9.40 -6.89
N ASN A 74 10.08 8.62 -5.84
CA ASN A 74 10.51 8.97 -4.50
C ASN A 74 11.33 7.85 -3.90
N TYR A 75 12.33 8.23 -3.11
CA TYR A 75 13.18 7.33 -2.35
C TYR A 75 13.43 7.92 -0.97
N THR A 76 13.29 7.07 0.06
CA THR A 76 13.52 7.45 1.45
C THR A 76 14.36 6.40 2.14
N SER A 77 15.46 6.84 2.74
CA SER A 77 16.21 6.05 3.72
C SER A 77 15.53 6.18 5.08
N TYR A 78 15.05 5.07 5.62
CA TYR A 78 14.41 4.99 6.92
C TYR A 78 15.39 4.51 8.00
N LEU A 79 14.96 4.53 9.26
CA LEU A 79 15.82 4.14 10.39
C LEU A 79 16.14 2.64 10.35
N GLY A 80 17.33 2.25 10.82
CA GLY A 80 17.71 0.84 10.94
C GLY A 80 18.14 0.17 9.63
N GLY A 81 18.57 0.94 8.62
CA GLY A 81 18.99 0.40 7.32
C GLY A 81 17.82 0.02 6.40
N ILE A 82 16.59 0.32 6.81
CA ILE A 82 15.39 0.16 6.00
C ILE A 82 15.39 1.23 4.90
N SER A 83 15.07 0.84 3.68
CA SER A 83 14.92 1.78 2.56
C SER A 83 13.62 1.48 1.83
N TYR A 84 12.88 2.52 1.44
CA TYR A 84 11.67 2.35 0.65
C TYR A 84 11.58 3.42 -0.42
N GLY A 85 10.84 3.10 -1.49
CA GLY A 85 10.65 3.98 -2.62
C GLY A 85 9.26 3.82 -3.20
N THR A 86 8.82 4.88 -3.87
CA THR A 86 7.54 4.90 -4.59
C THR A 86 7.76 5.41 -6.00
N ALA A 87 6.99 4.87 -6.93
CA ALA A 87 6.85 5.43 -8.26
C ALA A 87 5.36 5.58 -8.58
N SER A 88 4.99 6.65 -9.26
CA SER A 88 3.61 6.98 -9.58
C SER A 88 3.53 7.64 -10.94
N TYR A 89 2.52 7.25 -11.71
CA TYR A 89 2.29 7.76 -13.05
C TYR A 89 0.80 7.89 -13.30
N ALA A 90 0.38 8.92 -14.02
CA ALA A 90 -0.99 9.05 -14.46
C ALA A 90 -1.08 9.39 -15.95
N TYR A 91 -2.15 8.91 -16.57
CA TYR A 91 -2.41 9.09 -17.99
C TYR A 91 -3.90 9.32 -18.23
N THR A 92 -4.23 10.34 -19.02
CA THR A 92 -5.59 10.64 -19.44
C THR A 92 -5.86 10.08 -20.82
N LEU A 93 -6.82 9.17 -20.91
CA LEU A 93 -7.18 8.48 -22.15
C LEU A 93 -7.95 9.37 -23.15
N ASP A 94 -8.84 10.22 -22.65
CA ASP A 94 -9.59 11.20 -23.45
C ASP A 94 -9.85 12.48 -22.64
N ARG A 95 -9.96 13.63 -23.32
CA ARG A 95 -10.20 14.97 -22.73
C ARG A 95 -11.52 15.08 -21.95
N ARG A 96 -12.32 14.02 -21.90
CA ARG A 96 -13.61 13.90 -21.20
C ARG A 96 -13.51 13.09 -19.91
N THR A 97 -12.55 13.41 -19.05
CA THR A 97 -12.48 13.00 -17.61
C THR A 97 -11.99 11.58 -17.29
N GLN A 98 -11.30 10.89 -18.21
CA GLN A 98 -10.80 9.53 -17.94
C GLN A 98 -9.29 9.52 -17.61
N THR A 99 -8.92 9.93 -16.39
CA THR A 99 -7.54 9.81 -15.89
C THR A 99 -7.37 8.51 -15.12
N PHE A 100 -6.38 7.72 -15.52
CA PHE A 100 -5.93 6.54 -14.82
C PHE A 100 -4.64 6.84 -14.08
N HIS A 101 -4.50 6.27 -12.90
CA HIS A 101 -3.30 6.37 -12.08
C HIS A 101 -2.75 4.96 -11.83
N GLY A 102 -1.44 4.82 -11.92
CA GLY A 102 -0.72 3.62 -11.55
C GLY A 102 0.43 3.97 -10.62
N GLY A 103 0.63 3.14 -9.61
CA GLY A 103 1.66 3.34 -8.62
C GLY A 103 2.30 2.04 -8.16
N ILE A 104 3.53 2.14 -7.70
CA ILE A 104 4.26 1.04 -7.07
C ILE A 104 4.98 1.56 -5.84
N THR A 105 4.90 0.81 -4.75
CA THR A 105 5.61 1.08 -3.50
C THR A 105 6.45 -0.13 -3.19
N TYR A 106 7.75 0.08 -2.97
CA TYR A 106 8.71 -0.95 -2.63
C TYR A 106 9.36 -0.63 -1.29
N ILE A 107 9.51 -1.63 -0.44
CA ILE A 107 10.27 -1.52 0.81
C ILE A 107 11.28 -2.66 0.91
N ASN A 108 12.49 -2.31 1.37
CA ASN A 108 13.53 -3.23 1.75
C ASN A 108 13.81 -3.02 3.25
N TYR A 109 13.65 -4.08 4.03
CA TYR A 109 13.82 -4.05 5.48
C TYR A 109 15.29 -4.10 5.94
N GLY A 110 16.23 -4.21 5.01
CA GLY A 110 17.65 -4.34 5.31
C GLY A 110 18.02 -5.77 5.71
N SER A 111 19.20 -5.92 6.31
CA SER A 111 19.72 -7.21 6.77
C SER A 111 19.58 -7.32 8.29
N PHE A 112 19.06 -8.45 8.74
CA PHE A 112 18.92 -8.81 10.14
C PHE A 112 19.82 -10.00 10.46
N ASP A 113 20.43 -9.98 11.63
CA ASP A 113 21.19 -11.12 12.14
C ASP A 113 20.23 -12.16 12.73
N GLY A 114 20.30 -13.39 12.23
CA GLY A 114 19.55 -14.54 12.70
C GLY A 114 20.28 -15.24 13.85
N TYR A 115 19.51 -15.61 14.87
CA TYR A 115 19.95 -16.43 15.99
C TYR A 115 18.95 -17.57 16.21
N ASP A 116 19.45 -18.76 16.57
CA ASP A 116 18.60 -19.86 17.01
C ASP A 116 18.13 -19.67 18.47
N GLU A 117 17.27 -20.57 18.95
CA GLU A 117 16.75 -20.56 20.33
C GLU A 117 17.85 -20.66 21.40
N ASN A 118 19.04 -21.14 21.02
CA ASN A 118 20.20 -21.29 21.89
C ASN A 118 21.18 -20.10 21.77
N GLY A 119 20.84 -19.07 20.99
CA GLY A 119 21.68 -17.89 20.77
C GLY A 119 22.85 -18.11 19.82
N VAL A 120 22.89 -19.20 19.06
CA VAL A 120 23.90 -19.46 18.04
C VAL A 120 23.48 -18.72 16.76
N SER A 121 24.42 -17.98 16.17
CA SER A 121 24.16 -17.24 14.92
C SER A 121 23.85 -18.22 13.78
N THR A 122 22.71 -18.01 13.12
CA THR A 122 22.22 -18.83 12.00
C THR A 122 22.44 -18.18 10.64
N GLY A 123 23.08 -17.01 10.59
CA GLY A 123 23.34 -16.22 9.38
C GLY A 123 22.51 -14.94 9.33
N THR A 124 22.51 -14.24 8.19
CA THR A 124 21.71 -13.03 7.98
C THR A 124 20.48 -13.33 7.14
N PHE A 125 19.37 -12.65 7.44
CA PHE A 125 18.16 -12.69 6.62
C PHE A 125 17.73 -11.28 6.21
N THR A 126 17.05 -11.19 5.08
CA THR A 126 16.54 -9.92 4.53
C THR A 126 15.08 -10.10 4.16
N GLY A 127 14.32 -9.00 4.18
CA GLY A 127 12.93 -8.97 3.74
C GLY A 127 12.70 -7.80 2.79
N ALA A 128 11.87 -8.01 1.77
CA ALA A 128 11.39 -6.94 0.92
C ALA A 128 9.92 -7.19 0.56
N GLU A 129 9.16 -6.11 0.41
CA GLU A 129 7.76 -6.15 0.02
C GLU A 129 7.50 -5.15 -1.10
N THR A 130 6.49 -5.44 -1.92
CA THR A 130 6.10 -4.60 -3.04
C THR A 130 4.58 -4.54 -3.11
N ALA A 131 4.04 -3.33 -3.24
CA ALA A 131 2.64 -3.07 -3.51
C ALA A 131 2.49 -2.38 -4.86
N LEU A 132 1.56 -2.89 -5.68
CA LEU A 132 1.15 -2.27 -6.92
C LEU A 132 -0.26 -1.70 -6.74
N SER A 133 -0.47 -0.48 -7.19
CA SER A 133 -1.74 0.23 -7.10
C SER A 133 -2.18 0.71 -8.48
N LEU A 134 -3.48 0.58 -8.74
CA LEU A 134 -4.13 1.12 -9.93
C LEU A 134 -5.40 1.83 -9.46
N GLY A 135 -5.64 3.03 -9.98
CA GLY A 135 -6.70 3.90 -9.53
C GLY A 135 -7.38 4.65 -10.68
N TYR A 136 -8.66 4.92 -10.47
CA TYR A 136 -9.48 5.76 -11.34
C TYR A 136 -10.44 6.55 -10.44
N ALA A 137 -10.63 7.84 -10.73
CA ALA A 137 -11.59 8.67 -10.01
C ALA A 137 -12.71 9.13 -10.93
N TYR A 138 -13.92 9.15 -10.36
CA TYR A 138 -15.09 9.74 -10.99
C TYR A 138 -15.80 10.65 -10.00
N LYS A 139 -16.02 11.91 -10.40
CA LYS A 139 -16.68 12.90 -9.55
C LYS A 139 -18.20 12.68 -9.59
N LEU A 140 -18.73 12.07 -8.55
CA LEU A 140 -20.17 12.01 -8.30
C LEU A 140 -20.63 13.38 -7.77
N GLY A 141 -21.69 13.95 -8.35
CA GLY A 141 -22.13 15.33 -8.08
C GLY A 141 -22.68 15.62 -6.69
N ILE A 142 -22.50 14.74 -5.70
CA ILE A 142 -23.04 14.91 -4.35
C ILE A 142 -21.92 15.40 -3.42
N GLN A 143 -22.00 16.67 -3.02
CA GLN A 143 -21.17 17.22 -1.95
C GLN A 143 -21.92 17.05 -0.63
N ILE A 144 -21.45 16.17 0.24
CA ILE A 144 -21.92 16.09 1.63
C ILE A 144 -21.01 16.99 2.47
N PHE A 145 -21.58 18.09 2.96
CA PHE A 145 -20.95 18.96 3.95
C PHE A 145 -21.54 18.59 5.30
N ILE A 146 -20.74 18.00 6.19
CA ILE A 146 -21.13 17.86 7.61
C ILE A 146 -20.46 19.02 8.35
N LEU A 147 -21.29 20.00 8.72
CA LEU A 147 -20.96 20.97 9.77
C LEU A 147 -21.15 20.25 11.10
N GLU A 148 -20.08 19.77 11.73
CA GLU A 148 -20.13 19.57 13.17
C GLU A 148 -19.80 20.91 13.83
N GLY A 149 -20.83 21.48 14.47
CA GLY A 149 -20.69 22.64 15.34
C GLY A 149 -19.88 22.29 16.59
N ILE A 150 -19.20 23.31 17.10
CA ILE A 150 -18.34 23.35 18.29
C ILE A 150 -18.98 22.66 19.51
#